data_AF-A0AB36W792-F1
#
_entry.id   AF-A0AB36W792-F1
#
_cell.length_a   1.000
_cell.length_b   1.000
_cell.length_c   1.000
_cell.angle_alpha   90.00
_cell.angle_beta   90.00
_cell.angle_gamma   90.00
#
_symmetry.space_group_name_H-M   'P 1'
#
loop_
_entity.id
_entity.type
_entity.pdbx_description
1 polymer ?
#
loop_
_entity_poly.entity_id
_entity_poly.type
_entity_poly.pdbx_seq_one_letter_code
_entity_poly.pdbx_strand_id
1 'polypeptide(L)'
;MLSAQFLLKVFSVPWVVLRIVIQYYTTGTWLMSDRAEFGRSLWKNVCVSVMAHVAKGMQRTDPLILEHPMKFYNKYKSSPGASGMPGFGARVVAGDEKLTWVVRPEGAKKALLFLHGGGYCVPMTGTQFVGIMALWYAVDSEKRHNLAIANLDYSLTSRGYRYPTQIHEAVEAYRVLSGLGYEEVMVIGDSCGSNLALALARYASYPEEARAHFAGYTQFQWNFDPLPPVKHLLLVAPWLHPYRAPEKYPGINYEGDLGSHTSDMGDYYIEGSSKDDVWPWVDFHRTNYTAHWAKVPAFNGEGSTLVLYGEREVFRKGQEDFFRRNGLHNFSVHMQPGAIHDSMFYVEPIDLKSWRGQQDMVLGKHKSKFSFHLAGKFLDGVL
;
A
#
# COMPACT_ATOMS: atom_id res chain seq x y z
N MET A 1 -21.86 8.85 -13.01
CA MET A 1 -22.95 7.90 -12.69
C MET A 1 -22.32 6.61 -12.21
N LEU A 2 -22.93 5.92 -11.24
CA LEU A 2 -22.44 4.61 -10.79
C LEU A 2 -22.70 3.55 -11.86
N SER A 3 -21.78 2.60 -12.01
CA SER A 3 -21.89 1.53 -12.98
C SER A 3 -22.98 0.53 -12.57
N ALA A 4 -23.64 -0.09 -13.56
CA ALA A 4 -24.64 -1.12 -13.30
C ALA A 4 -24.03 -2.33 -12.57
N GLN A 5 -22.78 -2.69 -12.90
CA GLN A 5 -22.07 -3.80 -12.25
C GLN A 5 -21.84 -3.52 -10.76
N PHE A 6 -21.44 -2.30 -10.41
CA PHE A 6 -21.27 -1.91 -9.02
C PHE A 6 -22.59 -1.93 -8.26
N LEU A 7 -23.65 -1.35 -8.83
CA LEU A 7 -24.98 -1.34 -8.22
C LEU A 7 -25.52 -2.77 -7.98
N LEU A 8 -25.35 -3.68 -8.94
CA LEU A 8 -25.74 -5.08 -8.77
C LEU A 8 -25.00 -5.76 -7.60
N LYS A 9 -23.72 -5.46 -7.40
CA LYS A 9 -22.97 -5.95 -6.23
C LYS A 9 -23.47 -5.34 -4.92
N VAL A 10 -23.74 -4.04 -4.90
CA VAL A 10 -24.30 -3.36 -3.71
C VAL A 10 -25.66 -3.95 -3.33
N PHE A 11 -26.57 -4.15 -4.29
CA PHE A 11 -27.90 -4.71 -4.01
C PHE A 11 -27.86 -6.18 -3.54
N SER A 12 -26.82 -6.93 -3.89
CA SER A 12 -26.64 -8.32 -3.45
C SER A 12 -25.90 -8.46 -2.11
N VAL A 13 -25.51 -7.36 -1.46
CA VAL A 13 -24.84 -7.39 -0.13
C VAL A 13 -25.65 -8.14 0.94
N PRO A 14 -26.99 -7.98 1.10
CA PRO A 14 -27.74 -8.71 2.11
C PRO A 14 -27.62 -10.23 1.99
N TRP A 15 -27.58 -10.74 0.75
CA TRP A 15 -27.36 -12.17 0.48
C TRP A 15 -25.96 -12.62 0.92
N VAL A 16 -24.93 -11.82 0.63
CA VAL A 16 -23.56 -12.12 1.07
C VAL A 16 -23.46 -12.16 2.59
N VAL A 17 -24.07 -11.19 3.28
CA VAL A 17 -24.11 -11.16 4.75
C VAL A 17 -24.78 -12.43 5.29
N LEU A 18 -25.98 -12.77 4.80
CA LEU A 18 -26.70 -13.96 5.25
C LEU A 18 -25.88 -15.25 5.03
N ARG A 19 -25.31 -15.41 3.83
CA ARG A 19 -24.48 -16.57 3.49
C ARG A 19 -23.27 -16.70 4.42
N ILE A 20 -22.55 -15.61 4.66
CA ILE A 20 -21.34 -15.61 5.51
C ILE A 20 -21.68 -15.88 6.98
N VAL A 21 -22.80 -15.34 7.49
CA VAL A 21 -23.27 -15.62 8.85
C VAL A 21 -23.60 -17.11 9.01
N ILE A 22 -24.33 -17.70 8.06
CA ILE A 22 -24.66 -19.13 8.09
C ILE A 22 -23.37 -19.97 8.03
N GLN A 23 -22.47 -19.68 7.08
CA GLN A 23 -21.21 -20.41 6.94
C GLN A 23 -20.36 -20.32 8.21
N TYR A 24 -20.23 -19.14 8.83
CA TYR A 24 -19.44 -18.93 10.04
C TYR A 24 -19.86 -19.86 11.20
N TYR A 25 -21.17 -20.09 11.39
CA TYR A 25 -21.69 -20.94 12.45
C TYR A 25 -21.87 -22.42 12.06
N THR A 26 -21.64 -22.80 10.80
CA THR A 26 -21.86 -24.17 10.31
C THR A 26 -20.58 -24.79 9.76
N THR A 27 -20.12 -24.37 8.59
CA THR A 27 -18.98 -24.95 7.87
C THR A 27 -17.66 -24.25 8.16
N GLY A 28 -17.70 -23.08 8.79
CA GLY A 28 -16.63 -22.09 8.74
C GLY A 28 -16.61 -21.37 7.38
N THR A 29 -15.99 -20.18 7.35
CA THR A 29 -15.72 -19.46 6.10
C THR A 29 -14.28 -19.72 5.65
N TRP A 30 -13.97 -19.44 4.38
CA TRP A 30 -12.59 -19.51 3.90
C TRP A 30 -11.67 -18.46 4.54
N LEU A 31 -12.19 -17.33 4.99
CA LEU A 31 -11.39 -16.31 5.70
C LEU A 31 -10.84 -16.85 7.03
N MET A 32 -11.51 -17.83 7.65
CA MET A 32 -11.02 -18.48 8.87
C MET A 32 -9.77 -19.35 8.65
N SER A 33 -9.27 -19.49 7.42
CA SER A 33 -7.92 -20.00 7.15
C SER A 33 -6.85 -19.17 7.88
N ASP A 34 -7.03 -17.85 7.96
CA ASP A 34 -6.29 -17.02 8.92
C ASP A 34 -7.06 -16.97 10.24
N ARG A 35 -6.75 -17.95 11.10
CA ARG A 35 -7.42 -18.10 12.40
C ARG A 35 -7.16 -16.94 13.36
N ALA A 36 -6.01 -16.26 13.24
CA ALA A 36 -5.63 -15.19 14.14
C ALA A 36 -6.53 -13.96 13.93
N GLU A 37 -6.81 -13.63 12.67
CA GLU A 37 -7.64 -12.46 12.35
C GLU A 37 -9.14 -12.78 12.30
N PHE A 38 -9.54 -13.95 11.79
CA PHE A 38 -10.95 -14.25 11.49
C PHE A 38 -11.59 -15.33 12.36
N GLY A 39 -10.80 -16.18 13.03
CA GLY A 39 -11.30 -17.41 13.65
C GLY A 39 -12.36 -17.20 14.74
N ARG A 40 -12.41 -16.01 15.36
CA ARG A 40 -13.38 -15.67 16.41
C ARG A 40 -14.16 -14.37 16.13
N SER A 41 -14.09 -13.85 14.90
CA SER A 41 -14.68 -12.56 14.54
C SER A 41 -15.65 -12.69 13.38
N LEU A 42 -16.93 -12.94 13.68
CA LEU A 42 -17.99 -12.87 12.68
C LEU A 42 -18.00 -11.51 11.98
N TRP A 43 -17.76 -10.43 12.73
CA TRP A 43 -17.70 -9.08 12.19
C TRP A 43 -16.68 -8.93 11.06
N LYS A 44 -15.45 -9.41 11.25
CA LYS A 44 -14.42 -9.35 10.20
C LYS A 44 -14.76 -10.24 9.01
N ASN A 45 -15.30 -11.43 9.26
CA ASN A 45 -15.74 -12.32 8.19
C ASN A 45 -16.78 -11.65 7.29
N VAL A 46 -17.79 -11.00 7.90
CA VAL A 46 -18.82 -10.25 7.17
C VAL A 46 -18.21 -9.03 6.48
N CYS A 47 -17.45 -8.21 7.20
CA CYS A 47 -16.89 -6.96 6.69
C CYS A 47 -16.00 -7.17 5.46
N VAL A 48 -15.05 -8.11 5.54
CA VAL A 48 -14.11 -8.41 4.45
C VAL A 48 -14.82 -9.10 3.28
N SER A 49 -15.76 -10.01 3.55
CA SER A 49 -16.52 -10.66 2.47
C SER A 49 -17.41 -9.67 1.70
N VAL A 50 -18.04 -8.73 2.40
CA VAL A 50 -18.81 -7.65 1.77
C VAL A 50 -17.90 -6.73 0.97
N MET A 51 -16.74 -6.34 1.53
CA MET A 51 -15.76 -5.52 0.82
C MET A 51 -15.29 -6.18 -0.46
N ALA A 52 -14.85 -7.45 -0.40
CA ALA A 52 -14.41 -8.21 -1.55
C ALA A 52 -15.53 -8.41 -2.59
N HIS A 53 -16.78 -8.61 -2.15
CA HIS A 53 -17.91 -8.74 -3.07
C HIS A 53 -18.21 -7.44 -3.82
N VAL A 54 -18.22 -6.31 -3.13
CA VAL A 54 -18.48 -4.99 -3.74
C VAL A 54 -17.31 -4.58 -4.64
N ALA A 55 -16.07 -4.80 -4.21
CA ALA A 55 -14.87 -4.49 -4.99
C ALA A 55 -14.86 -5.20 -6.36
N LYS A 56 -15.36 -6.44 -6.44
CA LYS A 56 -15.47 -7.20 -7.71
C LYS A 56 -16.41 -6.60 -8.75
N GLY A 57 -17.29 -5.67 -8.38
CA GLY A 57 -18.16 -4.94 -9.32
C GLY A 57 -17.69 -3.52 -9.62
N MET A 58 -16.58 -3.08 -9.02
CA MET A 58 -16.12 -1.72 -9.11
C MET A 58 -15.50 -1.43 -10.48
N GLN A 59 -15.97 -0.37 -11.13
CA GLN A 59 -15.41 0.17 -12.36
C GLN A 59 -14.74 1.52 -12.10
N ARG A 60 -14.04 2.04 -13.11
CA ARG A 60 -13.22 3.26 -13.03
C ARG A 60 -13.89 4.46 -12.34
N THR A 61 -15.16 4.71 -12.60
CA THR A 61 -15.88 5.90 -12.08
C THR A 61 -16.53 5.69 -10.72
N ASP A 62 -16.69 4.43 -10.28
CA ASP A 62 -17.38 4.12 -9.02
C ASP A 62 -16.64 4.64 -7.78
N PRO A 63 -15.30 4.64 -7.70
CA PRO A 63 -14.57 5.21 -6.57
C PRO A 63 -14.82 6.70 -6.30
N LEU A 64 -15.42 7.44 -7.24
CA LEU A 64 -15.70 8.87 -7.06
C LEU A 64 -16.70 9.17 -5.93
N ILE A 65 -17.50 8.17 -5.50
CA ILE A 65 -18.40 8.31 -4.35
C ILE A 65 -17.70 8.09 -3.00
N LEU A 66 -16.46 7.61 -3.01
CA LEU A 66 -15.72 7.32 -1.78
C LEU A 66 -15.24 8.61 -1.11
N GLU A 67 -15.09 8.53 0.20
CA GLU A 67 -14.62 9.65 1.03
C GLU A 67 -13.22 10.08 0.57
N HIS A 68 -13.03 11.38 0.36
CA HIS A 68 -11.72 11.94 0.01
C HIS A 68 -10.72 11.64 1.12
N PRO A 69 -9.51 11.09 0.84
CA PRO A 69 -8.56 10.65 1.87
C PRO A 69 -8.25 11.71 2.92
N MET A 70 -8.08 12.96 2.49
CA MET A 70 -7.81 14.07 3.39
C MET A 70 -8.89 14.35 4.46
N LYS A 71 -10.13 13.87 4.27
CA LYS A 71 -11.18 13.98 5.30
C LYS A 71 -10.89 13.08 6.52
N PHE A 72 -10.10 12.02 6.37
CA PHE A 72 -9.77 11.13 7.49
C PHE A 72 -8.98 11.84 8.59
N TYR A 73 -8.10 12.79 8.26
CA TYR A 73 -7.42 13.60 9.27
C TYR A 73 -8.42 14.36 10.14
N ASN A 74 -9.40 15.03 9.53
CA ASN A 74 -10.43 15.74 10.30
C ASN A 74 -11.33 14.78 11.10
N LYS A 75 -11.62 13.60 10.56
CA LYS A 75 -12.42 12.55 11.22
C LYS A 75 -11.72 11.97 12.44
N TYR A 76 -10.41 11.76 12.35
CA TYR A 76 -9.61 11.13 13.40
C TYR A 76 -8.86 12.12 14.29
N LYS A 77 -8.88 13.44 14.04
CA LYS A 77 -8.12 14.45 14.81
C LYS A 77 -8.32 14.38 16.32
N SER A 78 -9.51 13.99 16.78
CA SER A 78 -9.85 13.85 18.21
C SER A 78 -9.86 12.40 18.69
N SER A 79 -9.38 11.47 17.88
CA SER A 79 -9.26 10.07 18.26
C SER A 79 -8.09 9.86 19.23
N PRO A 80 -8.12 8.79 20.05
CA PRO A 80 -7.02 8.45 20.93
C PRO A 80 -5.68 8.29 20.20
N GLY A 81 -5.67 7.66 19.02
CA GLY A 81 -4.45 7.46 18.23
C GLY A 81 -3.88 8.78 17.69
N ALA A 82 -4.71 9.67 17.15
CA ALA A 82 -4.22 10.94 16.61
C ALA A 82 -3.74 11.91 17.71
N SER A 83 -4.33 11.85 18.90
CA SER A 83 -4.00 12.77 20.01
C SER A 83 -2.54 12.68 20.47
N GLY A 84 -1.90 11.53 20.26
CA GLY A 84 -0.47 11.32 20.55
C GLY A 84 0.46 11.53 19.36
N MET A 85 -0.05 11.95 18.19
CA MET A 85 0.73 12.12 16.96
C MET A 85 1.05 13.60 16.73
N PRO A 86 2.28 14.07 17.05
CA PRO A 86 2.68 15.44 16.74
C PRO A 86 2.58 15.73 15.24
N GLY A 87 2.13 16.93 14.86
CA GLY A 87 2.01 17.32 13.46
C GLY A 87 0.91 16.60 12.65
N PHE A 88 0.03 15.83 13.30
CA PHE A 88 -1.04 15.09 12.62
C PHE A 88 -1.93 15.98 11.74
N GLY A 89 -1.98 15.69 10.45
CA GLY A 89 -2.78 16.42 9.47
C GLY A 89 -2.17 17.71 8.96
N ALA A 90 -0.97 18.10 9.41
CA ALA A 90 -0.27 19.25 8.89
C ALA A 90 0.24 18.99 7.46
N ARG A 91 0.16 20.01 6.59
CA ARG A 91 0.71 19.92 5.24
C ARG A 91 2.24 19.93 5.30
N VAL A 92 2.88 19.10 4.48
CA VAL A 92 4.35 19.07 4.41
C VAL A 92 4.87 20.34 3.74
N VAL A 93 4.21 20.78 2.67
CA VAL A 93 4.45 22.04 1.98
C VAL A 93 3.18 22.88 2.06
N ALA A 94 3.31 24.15 2.43
CA ALA A 94 2.17 25.06 2.50
C ALA A 94 1.48 25.17 1.13
N GLY A 95 0.17 24.90 1.08
CA GLY A 95 -0.61 24.92 -0.16
C GLY A 95 -0.60 23.62 -0.97
N ASP A 96 0.27 22.65 -0.66
CA ASP A 96 0.20 21.31 -1.24
C ASP A 96 -0.77 20.44 -0.42
N GLU A 97 -1.86 20.01 -1.07
CA GLU A 97 -2.87 19.17 -0.43
C GLU A 97 -2.59 17.67 -0.56
N LYS A 98 -1.60 17.26 -1.35
CA LYS A 98 -1.31 15.85 -1.62
C LYS A 98 -0.38 15.26 -0.57
N LEU A 99 0.62 16.01 -0.10
CA LEU A 99 1.59 15.54 0.89
C LEU A 99 1.27 16.04 2.30
N THR A 100 0.87 15.12 3.18
CA THR A 100 0.43 15.45 4.55
C THR A 100 1.13 14.58 5.59
N TRP A 101 1.53 15.20 6.70
CA TRP A 101 2.06 14.49 7.86
C TRP A 101 0.96 13.65 8.53
N VAL A 102 1.19 12.34 8.59
CA VAL A 102 0.50 11.47 9.57
C VAL A 102 1.05 11.80 10.95
N VAL A 103 2.37 11.91 11.07
CA VAL A 103 3.04 12.28 12.31
C VAL A 103 4.42 12.85 12.00
N ARG A 104 4.84 13.86 12.74
CA ARG A 104 6.13 14.53 12.64
C ARG A 104 6.59 14.93 14.04
N PRO A 105 7.29 14.04 14.77
CA PRO A 105 7.94 14.39 16.01
C PRO A 105 8.98 15.49 15.79
N GLU A 106 9.16 16.36 16.78
CA GLU A 106 10.26 17.30 16.80
C GLU A 106 11.59 16.53 16.93
N GLY A 107 12.56 16.80 16.06
CA GLY A 107 13.84 16.10 16.06
C GLY A 107 13.85 14.72 15.40
N ALA A 108 12.76 14.28 14.75
CA ALA A 108 12.78 13.06 13.96
C ALA A 108 13.88 13.12 12.88
N LYS A 109 14.76 12.13 12.84
CA LYS A 109 15.88 12.10 11.88
C LYS A 109 15.53 11.35 10.61
N LYS A 110 14.55 10.44 10.65
CA LYS A 110 14.12 9.67 9.48
C LYS A 110 12.66 9.95 9.15
N ALA A 111 12.36 9.93 7.86
CA ALA A 111 11.00 10.03 7.34
C ALA A 111 10.60 8.75 6.62
N LEU A 112 9.30 8.43 6.66
CA LEU A 112 8.68 7.36 5.90
C LEU A 112 7.59 7.95 5.00
N LEU A 113 7.74 7.77 3.69
CA LEU A 113 6.74 8.13 2.70
C LEU A 113 5.79 6.95 2.47
N PHE A 114 4.50 7.14 2.74
CA PHE A 114 3.47 6.15 2.46
C PHE A 114 2.78 6.41 1.12
N LEU A 115 2.78 5.37 0.29
CA LEU A 115 2.14 5.31 -1.01
C LEU A 115 1.01 4.27 -0.93
N HIS A 116 -0.23 4.73 -0.85
CA HIS A 116 -1.38 3.83 -0.64
C HIS A 116 -1.66 2.95 -1.86
N GLY A 117 -2.32 1.81 -1.65
CA GLY A 117 -2.85 0.93 -2.70
C GLY A 117 -4.23 1.34 -3.22
N GLY A 118 -4.88 0.44 -3.98
CA GLY A 118 -6.17 0.74 -4.64
C GLY A 118 -6.14 0.70 -6.16
N GLY A 119 -5.17 -0.02 -6.74
CA GLY A 119 -5.05 -0.23 -8.19
C GLY A 119 -4.90 1.06 -9.01
N TYR A 120 -4.28 2.11 -8.43
CA TYR A 120 -4.20 3.46 -8.99
C TYR A 120 -5.56 4.13 -9.29
N CYS A 121 -6.66 3.51 -8.88
CA CYS A 121 -8.04 3.90 -9.22
C CYS A 121 -8.85 4.30 -8.00
N VAL A 122 -8.63 3.60 -6.87
CA VAL A 122 -9.36 3.77 -5.62
C VAL A 122 -8.54 4.68 -4.70
N PRO A 123 -9.16 5.72 -4.08
CA PRO A 123 -8.48 6.53 -3.10
C PRO A 123 -8.11 5.72 -1.86
N MET A 124 -7.13 6.21 -1.09
CA MET A 124 -6.80 5.63 0.21
C MET A 124 -8.08 5.44 1.03
N THR A 125 -8.23 4.26 1.61
CA THR A 125 -9.39 3.90 2.42
C THR A 125 -9.16 4.25 3.88
N GLY A 126 -10.25 4.35 4.66
CA GLY A 126 -10.13 4.60 6.09
C GLY A 126 -9.43 3.47 6.86
N THR A 127 -9.42 2.24 6.34
CA THR A 127 -8.66 1.11 6.91
C THR A 127 -7.16 1.29 6.69
N GLN A 128 -6.72 1.66 5.48
CA GLN A 128 -5.32 2.03 5.20
C GLN A 128 -4.86 3.20 6.05
N PHE A 129 -5.67 4.26 6.17
CA PHE A 129 -5.37 5.43 7.00
C PHE A 129 -5.14 5.07 8.48
N VAL A 130 -6.02 4.25 9.06
CA VAL A 130 -5.85 3.75 10.43
C VAL A 130 -4.65 2.81 10.53
N GLY A 131 -4.35 2.03 9.49
CA GLY A 131 -3.18 1.16 9.44
C GLY A 131 -1.86 1.93 9.46
N ILE A 132 -1.74 3.03 8.71
CA ILE A 132 -0.51 3.84 8.73
C ILE A 132 -0.33 4.58 10.06
N MET A 133 -1.42 5.00 10.70
CA MET A 133 -1.39 5.47 12.10
C MET A 133 -0.88 4.36 13.04
N ALA A 134 -1.40 3.14 12.89
CA ALA A 134 -1.01 2.00 13.71
C ALA A 134 0.46 1.62 13.52
N LEU A 135 1.01 1.77 12.32
CA LEU A 135 2.42 1.49 12.05
C LEU A 135 3.35 2.34 12.93
N TRP A 136 3.05 3.63 13.11
CA TRP A 136 3.84 4.49 14.00
C TRP A 136 3.84 3.97 15.45
N TYR A 137 2.68 3.52 15.94
CA TYR A 137 2.57 2.89 17.26
C TYR A 137 3.16 1.48 17.33
N ALA A 138 3.44 0.82 16.19
CA ALA A 138 4.10 -0.48 16.15
C ALA A 138 5.60 -0.38 16.45
N VAL A 139 6.23 0.74 16.11
CA VAL A 139 7.63 1.08 16.44
C VAL A 139 7.82 1.13 17.97
N ASP A 140 8.97 0.68 18.45
CA ASP A 140 9.40 0.78 19.83
C ASP A 140 9.29 2.23 20.34
N SER A 141 8.78 2.43 21.56
CA SER A 141 8.56 3.78 22.10
C SER A 141 9.85 4.58 22.22
N GLU A 142 10.98 3.93 22.49
CA GLU A 142 12.29 4.58 22.61
C GLU A 142 12.83 5.03 21.25
N LYS A 143 12.37 4.45 20.14
CA LYS A 143 12.80 4.80 18.77
C LYS A 143 11.79 5.64 18.01
N ARG A 144 10.52 5.58 18.39
CA ARG A 144 9.41 6.19 17.66
C ARG A 144 9.55 7.69 17.46
N HIS A 145 10.16 8.40 18.41
CA HIS A 145 10.43 9.84 18.29
C HIS A 145 11.37 10.17 17.10
N ASN A 146 12.13 9.18 16.60
CA ASN A 146 13.03 9.33 15.47
C ASN A 146 12.33 9.24 14.10
N LEU A 147 11.05 8.87 14.06
CA LEU A 147 10.30 8.58 12.84
C LEU A 147 9.19 9.61 12.57
N ALA A 148 9.30 10.32 11.45
CA ALA A 148 8.20 11.04 10.82
C ALA A 148 7.54 10.17 9.73
N ILE A 149 6.23 10.30 9.54
CA ILE A 149 5.48 9.59 8.48
C ILE A 149 4.63 10.59 7.70
N ALA A 150 4.81 10.62 6.39
CA ALA A 150 4.00 11.41 5.46
C ALA A 150 3.19 10.49 4.54
N ASN A 151 1.95 10.88 4.27
CA ASN A 151 1.09 10.22 3.30
C ASN A 151 0.97 11.06 2.02
N LEU A 152 1.11 10.40 0.87
CA LEU A 152 0.86 11.00 -0.43
C LEU A 152 -0.52 10.61 -0.98
N ASP A 153 -1.42 11.57 -1.12
CA ASP A 153 -2.72 11.47 -1.82
C ASP A 153 -2.51 11.74 -3.31
N TYR A 154 -1.84 10.79 -3.99
CA TYR A 154 -1.52 10.91 -5.40
C TYR A 154 -2.77 10.82 -6.29
N SER A 155 -2.69 11.40 -7.47
CA SER A 155 -3.79 11.52 -8.42
C SER A 155 -4.18 10.15 -9.00
N LEU A 156 -5.48 9.93 -9.23
CA LEU A 156 -6.01 8.60 -9.55
C LEU A 156 -6.61 8.51 -10.95
N THR A 157 -6.62 7.30 -11.51
CA THR A 157 -7.20 6.99 -12.83
C THR A 157 -8.71 7.21 -12.86
N SER A 158 -9.40 7.06 -11.73
CA SER A 158 -10.83 7.38 -11.56
C SER A 158 -11.14 8.87 -11.78
N ARG A 159 -10.13 9.74 -11.61
CA ARG A 159 -10.19 11.19 -11.86
C ARG A 159 -9.51 11.60 -13.17
N GLY A 160 -9.15 10.64 -14.02
CA GLY A 160 -8.56 10.89 -15.34
C GLY A 160 -7.03 10.99 -15.36
N TYR A 161 -6.35 10.83 -14.22
CA TYR A 161 -4.89 10.89 -14.14
C TYR A 161 -4.28 9.52 -14.37
N ARG A 162 -3.41 9.42 -15.38
CA ARG A 162 -2.86 8.16 -15.88
C ARG A 162 -1.34 8.17 -15.73
N TYR A 163 -0.70 7.05 -16.06
CA TYR A 163 0.76 6.98 -16.20
C TYR A 163 1.29 8.15 -17.06
N PRO A 164 2.39 8.82 -16.66
CA PRO A 164 3.18 8.63 -15.45
C PRO A 164 2.87 9.60 -14.28
N THR A 165 1.67 10.20 -14.20
CA THR A 165 1.33 11.22 -13.18
C THR A 165 1.69 10.78 -11.76
N GLN A 166 1.38 9.55 -11.39
CA GLN A 166 1.59 9.00 -10.04
C GLN A 166 3.08 8.87 -9.72
N ILE A 167 3.91 8.48 -10.70
CA ILE A 167 5.37 8.41 -10.54
C ILE A 167 5.94 9.80 -10.37
N HIS A 168 5.51 10.75 -11.20
CA HIS A 168 5.92 12.14 -11.08
C HIS A 168 5.62 12.70 -9.67
N GLU A 169 4.41 12.48 -9.17
CA GLU A 169 4.01 12.95 -7.83
C GLU A 169 4.77 12.24 -6.70
N ALA A 170 5.06 10.94 -6.83
CA ALA A 170 5.87 10.22 -5.86
C ALA A 170 7.32 10.72 -5.84
N VAL A 171 7.89 11.01 -7.01
CA VAL A 171 9.23 11.60 -7.16
C VAL A 171 9.30 12.98 -6.51
N GLU A 172 8.33 13.85 -6.77
CA GLU A 172 8.29 15.18 -6.19
C GLU A 172 8.09 15.13 -4.66
N ALA A 173 7.20 14.28 -4.17
CA ALA A 173 7.01 14.08 -2.73
C ALA A 173 8.30 13.58 -2.05
N TYR A 174 8.99 12.62 -2.66
CA TYR A 174 10.24 12.10 -2.14
C TYR A 174 11.36 13.15 -2.17
N ARG A 175 11.42 13.97 -3.23
CA ARG A 175 12.35 15.11 -3.33
C ARG A 175 12.12 16.13 -2.22
N VAL A 176 10.86 16.51 -2.01
CA VAL A 176 10.48 17.43 -0.92
C VAL A 176 10.95 16.87 0.42
N LEU A 177 10.59 15.62 0.76
CA LEU A 177 10.99 15.02 2.03
C LEU A 177 12.52 14.94 2.17
N SER A 178 13.23 14.53 1.11
CA SER A 178 14.69 14.45 1.11
C SER A 178 15.36 15.82 1.31
N GLY A 179 14.70 16.91 0.87
CA GLY A 179 15.16 18.28 1.06
C GLY A 179 14.90 18.87 2.45
N LEU A 180 14.15 18.19 3.32
CA LEU A 180 13.81 18.68 4.67
C LEU A 180 14.90 18.38 5.73
N GLY A 181 16.04 17.82 5.33
CA GLY A 181 17.17 17.58 6.23
C GLY A 181 17.07 16.29 7.07
N TYR A 182 16.17 15.37 6.71
CA TYR A 182 16.18 14.01 7.27
C TYR A 182 17.48 13.28 6.86
N GLU A 183 18.05 12.51 7.78
CA GLU A 183 19.20 11.64 7.52
C GLU A 183 18.83 10.59 6.44
N GLU A 184 17.55 10.20 6.38
CA GLU A 184 17.05 9.20 5.43
C GLU A 184 15.54 9.32 5.20
N VAL A 185 15.11 9.06 3.97
CA VAL A 185 13.69 8.90 3.60
C VAL A 185 13.46 7.46 3.14
N MET A 186 12.67 6.74 3.92
CA MET A 186 12.22 5.37 3.63
C MET A 186 10.90 5.42 2.87
N VAL A 187 10.54 4.34 2.20
CA VAL A 187 9.26 4.26 1.47
C VAL A 187 8.50 2.99 1.84
N ILE A 188 7.22 3.15 2.14
CA ILE A 188 6.25 2.07 2.31
C ILE A 188 5.15 2.21 1.28
N GLY A 189 4.71 1.09 0.71
CA GLY A 189 3.47 1.10 -0.06
C GLY A 189 2.78 -0.25 -0.06
N ASP A 190 1.46 -0.24 -0.23
CA ASP A 190 0.64 -1.43 -0.34
C ASP A 190 0.11 -1.64 -1.76
N SER A 191 0.04 -2.88 -2.23
CA SER A 191 -0.54 -3.21 -3.54
C SER A 191 0.08 -2.41 -4.70
N CYS A 192 -0.68 -1.55 -5.38
CA CYS A 192 -0.15 -0.64 -6.40
C CYS A 192 0.78 0.45 -5.82
N GLY A 193 0.63 0.83 -4.56
CA GLY A 193 1.56 1.73 -3.88
C GLY A 193 2.94 1.11 -3.69
N SER A 194 3.01 -0.23 -3.50
CA SER A 194 4.26 -0.99 -3.55
C SER A 194 4.89 -0.97 -4.96
N ASN A 195 4.07 -1.06 -6.01
CA ASN A 195 4.53 -0.89 -7.39
C ASN A 195 5.13 0.52 -7.59
N LEU A 196 4.44 1.55 -7.08
CA LEU A 196 4.91 2.92 -7.13
C LEU A 196 6.22 3.14 -6.34
N ALA A 197 6.35 2.52 -5.16
CA ALA A 197 7.57 2.55 -4.35
C ALA A 197 8.76 1.95 -5.10
N LEU A 198 8.55 0.83 -5.80
CA LEU A 198 9.55 0.19 -6.65
C LEU A 198 9.94 1.07 -7.85
N ALA A 199 8.97 1.72 -8.50
CA ALA A 199 9.24 2.67 -9.58
C ALA A 199 10.08 3.86 -9.09
N LEU A 200 9.74 4.43 -7.94
CA LEU A 200 10.49 5.51 -7.30
C LEU A 200 11.94 5.08 -6.95
N ALA A 201 12.10 3.89 -6.36
CA ALA A 201 13.43 3.37 -6.01
C ALA A 201 14.31 3.18 -7.25
N ARG A 202 13.76 2.69 -8.36
CA ARG A 202 14.45 2.64 -9.66
C ARG A 202 14.76 4.03 -10.19
N TYR A 203 13.83 4.98 -10.06
CA TYR A 203 13.98 6.34 -10.62
C TYR A 203 15.20 7.02 -10.00
N ALA A 204 15.31 6.93 -8.67
CA ALA A 204 16.45 7.49 -7.93
C ALA A 204 17.78 6.78 -8.24
N SER A 205 17.74 5.47 -8.53
CA SER A 205 18.95 4.64 -8.68
C SER A 205 19.48 4.56 -10.13
N TYR A 206 18.64 4.87 -11.13
CA TYR A 206 18.98 4.86 -12.55
C TYR A 206 18.59 6.20 -13.22
N PRO A 207 19.26 7.31 -12.85
CA PRO A 207 18.85 8.65 -13.28
C PRO A 207 18.90 8.85 -14.80
N GLU A 208 19.84 8.21 -15.50
CA GLU A 208 19.92 8.30 -16.96
C GLU A 208 18.78 7.55 -17.66
N GLU A 209 18.40 6.36 -17.16
CA GLU A 209 17.22 5.64 -17.67
C GLU A 209 15.94 6.41 -17.37
N ALA A 210 15.83 6.98 -16.17
CA ALA A 210 14.71 7.82 -15.78
C ALA A 210 14.60 9.04 -16.70
N ARG A 211 15.70 9.77 -16.95
CA ARG A 211 15.73 10.90 -17.88
C ARG A 211 15.31 10.49 -19.28
N ALA A 212 15.89 9.41 -19.81
CA ALA A 212 15.59 8.91 -21.15
C ALA A 212 14.11 8.52 -21.31
N HIS A 213 13.51 7.91 -20.29
CA HIS A 213 12.11 7.51 -20.31
C HIS A 213 11.15 8.70 -20.12
N PHE A 214 11.39 9.52 -19.11
CA PHE A 214 10.40 10.49 -18.64
C PHE A 214 10.47 11.85 -19.35
N ALA A 215 11.60 12.21 -19.98
CA ALA A 215 11.75 13.50 -20.65
C ALA A 215 10.74 13.73 -21.80
N GLY A 216 10.19 12.66 -22.38
CA GLY A 216 9.15 12.75 -23.41
C GLY A 216 7.76 13.14 -22.88
N TYR A 217 7.51 13.05 -21.58
CA TYR A 217 6.22 13.40 -20.96
C TYR A 217 6.18 14.89 -20.59
N THR A 218 5.92 15.73 -21.59
CA THR A 218 5.99 17.20 -21.51
C THR A 218 4.86 17.85 -20.72
N GLN A 219 3.84 17.09 -20.30
CA GLN A 219 2.78 17.61 -19.43
C GLN A 219 3.25 17.86 -17.97
N PHE A 220 4.48 17.48 -17.64
CA PHE A 220 5.08 17.69 -16.32
C PHE A 220 6.38 18.49 -16.43
N GLN A 221 6.71 19.23 -15.38
CA GLN A 221 8.01 19.89 -15.23
C GLN A 221 8.97 18.95 -14.48
N TRP A 222 9.50 17.95 -15.18
CA TRP A 222 10.39 16.97 -14.56
C TRP A 222 11.67 17.61 -14.02
N ASN A 223 11.98 17.32 -12.75
CA ASN A 223 13.30 17.55 -12.18
C ASN A 223 14.12 16.24 -12.17
N PHE A 224 15.15 16.18 -13.02
CA PHE A 224 16.10 15.07 -13.12
C PHE A 224 17.40 15.29 -12.33
N ASP A 225 17.44 16.29 -11.44
CA ASP A 225 18.54 16.45 -10.49
C ASP A 225 18.65 15.19 -9.63
N PRO A 226 19.87 14.78 -9.24
CA PRO A 226 20.07 13.58 -8.44
C PRO A 226 19.16 13.53 -7.21
N LEU A 227 18.61 12.35 -6.93
CA LEU A 227 17.87 12.05 -5.71
C LEU A 227 18.70 11.13 -4.82
N PRO A 228 18.64 11.29 -3.49
CA PRO A 228 19.16 10.27 -2.59
C PRO A 228 18.49 8.92 -2.89
N PRO A 229 19.25 7.84 -3.04
CA PRO A 229 18.66 6.56 -3.40
C PRO A 229 17.79 6.01 -2.26
N VAL A 230 16.72 5.29 -2.62
CA VAL A 230 15.82 4.68 -1.62
C VAL A 230 16.53 3.46 -1.01
N LYS A 231 16.94 3.61 0.25
CA LYS A 231 17.66 2.56 1.00
C LYS A 231 16.75 1.52 1.62
N HIS A 232 15.61 1.94 2.16
CA HIS A 232 14.71 1.01 2.84
C HIS A 232 13.31 1.02 2.24
N LEU A 233 12.84 -0.19 1.89
CA LEU A 233 11.51 -0.44 1.34
C LEU A 233 10.71 -1.37 2.26
N LEU A 234 9.47 -0.97 2.53
CA LEU A 234 8.46 -1.84 3.13
C LEU A 234 7.35 -2.07 2.11
N LEU A 235 7.32 -3.27 1.54
CA LEU A 235 6.40 -3.64 0.46
C LEU A 235 5.31 -4.55 1.01
N VAL A 236 4.08 -4.05 1.02
CA VAL A 236 2.92 -4.79 1.51
C VAL A 236 2.10 -5.27 0.31
N ALA A 237 1.92 -6.59 0.19
CA ALA A 237 1.15 -7.25 -0.84
C ALA A 237 1.42 -6.68 -2.25
N PRO A 238 2.69 -6.60 -2.72
CA PRO A 238 3.03 -5.79 -3.88
C PRO A 238 2.34 -6.27 -5.18
N TRP A 239 1.81 -5.35 -5.99
CA TRP A 239 1.21 -5.64 -7.29
C TRP A 239 2.20 -5.40 -8.43
N LEU A 240 2.86 -6.47 -8.90
CA LEU A 240 4.09 -6.35 -9.69
C LEU A 240 3.93 -6.39 -11.21
N HIS A 241 2.75 -6.77 -11.71
CA HIS A 241 2.46 -6.86 -13.15
C HIS A 241 1.04 -6.34 -13.46
N PRO A 242 0.80 -5.02 -13.35
CA PRO A 242 -0.56 -4.46 -13.27
C PRO A 242 -1.49 -4.77 -14.44
N TYR A 243 -0.95 -4.92 -15.65
CA TYR A 243 -1.73 -5.11 -16.87
C TYR A 243 -1.74 -6.57 -17.39
N ARG A 244 -1.48 -7.54 -16.50
CA ARG A 244 -1.63 -8.97 -16.77
C ARG A 244 -2.59 -9.58 -15.76
N ALA A 245 -3.47 -10.47 -16.21
CA ALA A 245 -4.27 -11.26 -15.30
C ALA A 245 -3.35 -12.12 -14.41
N PRO A 246 -3.62 -12.22 -13.10
CA PRO A 246 -2.74 -12.95 -12.20
C PRO A 246 -2.79 -14.45 -12.45
N GLU A 247 -1.62 -15.09 -12.41
CA GLU A 247 -1.52 -16.54 -12.37
C GLU A 247 -1.78 -17.06 -10.96
N LYS A 248 -2.67 -18.04 -10.83
CA LYS A 248 -3.15 -18.57 -9.54
C LYS A 248 -2.52 -19.91 -9.23
N TYR A 249 -2.28 -20.18 -7.94
CA TYR A 249 -1.88 -21.50 -7.48
C TYR A 249 -3.08 -22.46 -7.50
N PRO A 250 -2.90 -23.70 -8.00
CA PRO A 250 -3.95 -24.71 -7.97
C PRO A 250 -4.30 -25.09 -6.53
N GLY A 251 -5.56 -25.37 -6.26
CA GLY A 251 -6.04 -25.80 -4.94
C GLY A 251 -6.19 -24.68 -3.89
N ILE A 252 -5.82 -23.43 -4.21
CA ILE A 252 -6.05 -22.28 -3.33
C ILE A 252 -7.44 -21.69 -3.56
N ASN A 253 -8.16 -21.46 -2.48
CA ASN A 253 -9.43 -20.74 -2.52
C ASN A 253 -9.18 -19.24 -2.37
N TYR A 254 -9.71 -18.42 -3.29
CA TYR A 254 -9.54 -16.95 -3.31
C TYR A 254 -10.79 -16.18 -2.83
N GLU A 255 -11.73 -16.84 -2.16
CA GLU A 255 -12.92 -16.19 -1.62
C GLU A 255 -12.55 -15.19 -0.51
N GLY A 256 -13.08 -13.98 -0.63
CA GLY A 256 -12.75 -12.87 0.26
C GLY A 256 -11.45 -12.14 -0.10
N ASP A 257 -10.70 -12.62 -1.10
CA ASP A 257 -9.49 -11.92 -1.55
C ASP A 257 -9.84 -10.56 -2.19
N LEU A 258 -8.99 -9.55 -1.92
CA LEU A 258 -9.17 -8.16 -2.34
C LEU A 258 -8.35 -7.82 -3.59
N GLY A 259 -7.45 -8.70 -4.03
CA GLY A 259 -6.71 -8.52 -5.27
C GLY A 259 -7.61 -8.68 -6.51
N SER A 260 -7.33 -7.90 -7.55
CA SER A 260 -8.05 -8.00 -8.82
C SER A 260 -7.76 -9.33 -9.52
N HIS A 261 -8.81 -9.97 -10.04
CA HIS A 261 -8.66 -11.16 -10.89
C HIS A 261 -8.46 -10.84 -12.38
N THR A 262 -8.53 -9.56 -12.75
CA THR A 262 -8.37 -9.04 -14.12
C THR A 262 -7.27 -7.97 -14.15
N SER A 263 -6.92 -7.52 -15.36
CA SER A 263 -5.94 -6.44 -15.58
C SER A 263 -6.55 -5.03 -15.65
N ASP A 264 -7.87 -4.89 -15.48
CA ASP A 264 -8.61 -3.67 -15.86
C ASP A 264 -8.04 -2.40 -15.24
N MET A 265 -7.72 -2.42 -13.94
CA MET A 265 -7.15 -1.26 -13.24
C MET A 265 -5.74 -0.91 -13.74
N GLY A 266 -4.96 -1.90 -14.16
CA GLY A 266 -3.65 -1.68 -14.76
C GLY A 266 -3.78 -1.12 -16.18
N ASP A 267 -4.74 -1.62 -16.95
CA ASP A 267 -5.06 -1.08 -18.28
C ASP A 267 -5.59 0.37 -18.18
N TYR A 268 -6.36 0.74 -17.14
CA TYR A 268 -6.72 2.13 -16.86
C TYR A 268 -5.52 3.01 -16.53
N TYR A 269 -4.55 2.47 -15.81
CA TYR A 269 -3.34 3.18 -15.40
C TYR A 269 -2.47 3.54 -16.59
N ILE A 270 -2.23 2.61 -17.51
CA ILE A 270 -1.37 2.83 -18.67
C ILE A 270 -2.13 3.27 -19.93
N GLU A 271 -3.41 3.60 -19.82
CA GLU A 271 -4.26 3.96 -20.96
C GLU A 271 -3.61 5.09 -21.78
N GLY A 272 -3.47 4.88 -23.09
CA GLY A 272 -2.78 5.81 -24.00
C GLY A 272 -1.25 5.64 -24.06
N SER A 273 -0.68 4.67 -23.33
CA SER A 273 0.74 4.29 -23.40
C SER A 273 0.90 2.86 -23.92
N SER A 274 2.03 2.58 -24.58
CA SER A 274 2.39 1.21 -24.98
C SER A 274 2.91 0.40 -23.80
N LYS A 275 2.50 -0.87 -23.69
CA LYS A 275 3.03 -1.82 -22.70
C LYS A 275 4.54 -2.05 -22.87
N ASP A 276 5.06 -1.93 -24.09
CA ASP A 276 6.49 -2.08 -24.38
C ASP A 276 7.32 -0.84 -24.05
N ASP A 277 6.68 0.32 -23.89
CA ASP A 277 7.37 1.53 -23.46
C ASP A 277 7.40 1.59 -21.94
N VAL A 278 6.26 1.37 -21.27
CA VAL A 278 6.12 1.64 -19.82
C VAL A 278 6.62 0.52 -18.91
N TRP A 279 6.88 -0.69 -19.43
CA TRP A 279 7.21 -1.85 -18.60
C TRP A 279 8.37 -1.64 -17.62
N PRO A 280 9.46 -0.88 -17.91
CA PRO A 280 10.55 -0.74 -16.95
C PRO A 280 10.08 -0.10 -15.64
N TRP A 281 8.99 0.64 -15.67
CA TRP A 281 8.48 1.43 -14.55
C TRP A 281 7.15 0.91 -13.98
N VAL A 282 6.57 -0.13 -14.59
CA VAL A 282 5.22 -0.62 -14.26
C VAL A 282 5.16 -2.14 -14.11
N ASP A 283 5.75 -2.91 -15.02
CA ASP A 283 5.69 -4.38 -15.04
C ASP A 283 7.04 -4.97 -14.64
N PHE A 284 7.23 -5.08 -13.33
CA PHE A 284 8.46 -5.58 -12.76
C PHE A 284 8.62 -7.09 -12.93
N HIS A 285 7.62 -7.82 -13.44
CA HIS A 285 7.80 -9.22 -13.80
C HIS A 285 8.88 -9.39 -14.89
N ARG A 286 9.04 -8.42 -15.80
CA ARG A 286 10.05 -8.43 -16.88
C ARG A 286 11.47 -8.09 -16.41
N THR A 287 11.64 -7.67 -15.16
CA THR A 287 12.95 -7.26 -14.63
C THR A 287 13.76 -8.44 -14.07
N ASN A 288 15.06 -8.21 -13.94
CA ASN A 288 16.01 -9.11 -13.28
C ASN A 288 17.00 -8.30 -12.43
N TYR A 289 17.65 -8.96 -11.47
CA TYR A 289 18.51 -8.28 -10.50
C TYR A 289 19.63 -7.48 -11.17
N THR A 290 20.46 -8.15 -11.98
CA THR A 290 21.68 -7.59 -12.55
C THR A 290 21.42 -6.31 -13.36
N ALA A 291 20.39 -6.33 -14.20
CA ALA A 291 20.11 -5.20 -15.10
C ALA A 291 19.25 -4.10 -14.46
N HIS A 292 18.40 -4.43 -13.48
CA HIS A 292 17.36 -3.49 -13.03
C HIS A 292 17.37 -3.17 -11.53
N TRP A 293 18.02 -3.99 -10.70
CA TRP A 293 17.96 -3.84 -9.23
C TRP A 293 19.33 -3.77 -8.55
N ALA A 294 20.42 -4.13 -9.23
CA ALA A 294 21.77 -4.16 -8.65
C ALA A 294 22.27 -2.78 -8.16
N LYS A 295 21.78 -1.67 -8.74
CA LYS A 295 22.09 -0.31 -8.27
C LYS A 295 21.10 0.24 -7.24
N VAL A 296 20.02 -0.49 -6.92
CA VAL A 296 19.01 -0.04 -5.95
C VAL A 296 19.46 -0.45 -4.55
N PRO A 297 19.76 0.48 -3.63
CA PRO A 297 20.28 0.14 -2.30
C PRO A 297 19.40 -0.82 -1.50
N ALA A 298 18.08 -0.68 -1.62
CA ALA A 298 17.10 -1.58 -1.01
C ALA A 298 17.19 -3.05 -1.48
N PHE A 299 17.90 -3.33 -2.58
CA PHE A 299 18.07 -4.66 -3.17
C PHE A 299 19.51 -5.17 -3.17
N ASN A 300 20.50 -4.28 -3.05
CA ASN A 300 21.91 -4.62 -3.27
C ASN A 300 22.73 -4.79 -1.98
N GLY A 301 22.11 -4.62 -0.81
CA GLY A 301 22.72 -4.81 0.50
C GLY A 301 23.17 -3.52 1.21
N GLU A 302 23.20 -2.38 0.52
CA GLU A 302 23.44 -1.06 1.14
C GLU A 302 22.23 -0.55 1.95
N GLY A 303 21.07 -1.14 1.72
CA GLY A 303 19.85 -0.92 2.47
C GLY A 303 19.14 -2.25 2.75
N SER A 304 17.82 -2.21 2.87
CA SER A 304 17.03 -3.42 3.15
C SER A 304 15.59 -3.32 2.65
N THR A 305 15.01 -4.46 2.31
CA THR A 305 13.60 -4.56 1.95
C THR A 305 12.90 -5.57 2.84
N LEU A 306 11.74 -5.18 3.38
CA LEU A 306 10.78 -6.12 3.97
C LEU A 306 9.57 -6.26 3.04
N VAL A 307 9.21 -7.49 2.72
CA VAL A 307 8.00 -7.83 1.99
C VAL A 307 7.05 -8.63 2.87
N LEU A 308 5.80 -8.19 2.93
CA LEU A 308 4.70 -8.87 3.63
C LEU A 308 3.60 -9.21 2.62
N TYR A 309 3.09 -10.44 2.60
CA TYR A 309 2.00 -10.85 1.71
C TYR A 309 1.20 -12.02 2.31
N GLY A 310 0.01 -12.30 1.78
CA GLY A 310 -0.85 -13.39 2.21
C GLY A 310 -0.74 -14.67 1.38
N GLU A 311 -0.97 -15.82 2.02
CA GLU A 311 -0.97 -17.12 1.35
C GLU A 311 -2.02 -17.26 0.24
N ARG A 312 -3.18 -16.61 0.41
CA ARG A 312 -4.35 -16.69 -0.46
C ARG A 312 -4.49 -15.49 -1.39
N GLU A 313 -3.42 -14.72 -1.58
CA GLU A 313 -3.41 -13.63 -2.56
C GLU A 313 -3.45 -14.15 -4.00
N VAL A 314 -4.28 -13.56 -4.85
CA VAL A 314 -4.26 -13.81 -6.29
C VAL A 314 -2.92 -13.43 -6.93
N PHE A 315 -2.22 -12.43 -6.38
CA PHE A 315 -0.93 -11.96 -6.91
C PHE A 315 0.26 -12.80 -6.44
N ARG A 316 0.05 -13.74 -5.51
CA ARG A 316 1.10 -14.50 -4.82
C ARG A 316 2.15 -15.08 -5.75
N LYS A 317 1.74 -15.72 -6.84
CA LYS A 317 2.70 -16.39 -7.73
C LYS A 317 3.69 -15.40 -8.34
N GLY A 318 3.20 -14.30 -8.91
CA GLY A 318 4.09 -13.30 -9.50
C GLY A 318 4.85 -12.46 -8.47
N GLN A 319 4.34 -12.35 -7.24
CA GLN A 319 5.09 -11.85 -6.08
C GLN A 319 6.32 -12.73 -5.80
N GLU A 320 6.11 -14.01 -5.53
CA GLU A 320 7.18 -14.97 -5.23
C GLU A 320 8.20 -15.10 -6.38
N ASP A 321 7.74 -15.09 -7.63
CA ASP A 321 8.61 -15.11 -8.81
C ASP A 321 9.52 -13.88 -8.90
N PHE A 322 9.01 -12.70 -8.58
CA PHE A 322 9.83 -11.49 -8.51
C PHE A 322 10.83 -11.55 -7.37
N PHE A 323 10.41 -11.97 -6.16
CA PHE A 323 11.32 -12.05 -5.00
C PHE A 323 12.45 -13.05 -5.25
N ARG A 324 12.14 -14.22 -5.83
CA ARG A 324 13.15 -15.24 -6.17
C ARG A 324 14.19 -14.73 -7.16
N ARG A 325 13.79 -13.87 -8.11
CA ARG A 325 14.69 -13.32 -9.13
C ARG A 325 15.49 -12.11 -8.66
N ASN A 326 14.95 -11.32 -7.75
CA ASN A 326 15.48 -9.98 -7.44
C ASN A 326 15.90 -9.79 -5.98
N GLY A 327 15.32 -10.53 -5.03
CA GLY A 327 15.54 -10.36 -3.59
C GLY A 327 16.77 -11.10 -3.08
N LEU A 328 17.96 -10.58 -3.34
CA LEU A 328 19.23 -11.25 -3.01
C LEU A 328 19.92 -10.76 -1.73
N HIS A 329 19.85 -9.47 -1.41
CA HIS A 329 20.64 -8.87 -0.33
C HIS A 329 19.77 -8.08 0.64
N ASN A 330 19.79 -8.43 1.92
CA ASN A 330 18.96 -7.83 2.97
C ASN A 330 17.48 -7.72 2.59
N PHE A 331 16.98 -8.74 1.89
CA PHE A 331 15.63 -8.82 1.35
C PHE A 331 14.84 -9.88 2.11
N SER A 332 14.00 -9.44 3.05
CA SER A 332 13.23 -10.32 3.94
C SER A 332 11.80 -10.46 3.42
N VAL A 333 11.32 -11.70 3.29
CA VAL A 333 10.02 -12.01 2.67
C VAL A 333 9.21 -12.88 3.63
N HIS A 334 8.02 -12.42 4.00
CA HIS A 334 7.17 -13.11 4.96
C HIS A 334 5.75 -13.26 4.43
N MET A 335 5.30 -14.51 4.35
CA MET A 335 3.93 -14.88 3.98
C MET A 335 3.10 -15.11 5.24
N GLN A 336 1.96 -14.44 5.37
CA GLN A 336 0.98 -14.71 6.42
C GLN A 336 0.10 -15.91 6.01
N PRO A 337 0.13 -17.02 6.78
CA PRO A 337 -0.71 -18.19 6.49
C PRO A 337 -2.20 -17.85 6.50
N GLY A 338 -2.94 -18.34 5.52
CA GLY A 338 -4.38 -18.14 5.35
C GLY A 338 -4.83 -16.72 5.01
N ALA A 339 -3.94 -15.74 5.00
CA ALA A 339 -4.28 -14.35 4.76
C ALA A 339 -4.55 -14.05 3.28
N ILE A 340 -5.35 -13.02 3.06
CA ILE A 340 -5.72 -12.46 1.75
C ILE A 340 -4.87 -11.23 1.43
N HIS A 341 -5.11 -10.63 0.26
CA HIS A 341 -4.41 -9.46 -0.23
C HIS A 341 -4.51 -8.30 0.74
N ASP A 342 -3.32 -7.80 1.08
CA ASP A 342 -3.12 -6.61 1.90
C ASP A 342 -3.82 -6.70 3.27
N SER A 343 -3.56 -7.80 3.97
CA SER A 343 -4.01 -8.04 5.34
C SER A 343 -3.60 -6.91 6.29
N MET A 344 -2.38 -6.38 6.15
CA MET A 344 -1.84 -5.31 7.01
C MET A 344 -2.70 -4.04 6.98
N PHE A 345 -3.24 -3.65 5.82
CA PHE A 345 -4.00 -2.41 5.70
C PHE A 345 -5.52 -2.60 5.57
N TYR A 346 -6.01 -3.76 5.13
CA TYR A 346 -7.45 -4.01 4.98
C TYR A 346 -8.05 -4.91 6.07
N VAL A 347 -7.27 -5.73 6.77
CA VAL A 347 -7.79 -6.70 7.74
C VAL A 347 -7.39 -6.34 9.17
N GLU A 348 -6.09 -6.27 9.45
CA GLU A 348 -5.55 -6.00 10.78
C GLU A 348 -6.07 -4.68 11.39
N PRO A 349 -6.23 -3.57 10.63
CA PRO A 349 -6.70 -2.30 11.18
C PRO A 349 -8.20 -2.24 11.45
N ILE A 350 -9.00 -3.23 11.02
CA ILE A 350 -10.47 -3.23 11.24
C ILE A 350 -10.78 -3.09 12.73
N ASP A 351 -10.02 -3.79 13.60
CA ASP A 351 -10.19 -3.74 15.05
C ASP A 351 -9.85 -2.35 15.63
N LEU A 352 -9.00 -1.60 14.92
CA LEU A 352 -8.44 -0.33 15.38
C LEU A 352 -9.29 0.87 15.00
N LYS A 353 -10.32 0.71 14.16
CA LYS A 353 -11.13 1.86 13.68
C LYS A 353 -12.02 2.50 14.74
N SER A 354 -12.44 1.72 15.74
CA SER A 354 -13.31 2.19 16.82
C SER A 354 -12.53 3.02 17.84
N TRP A 355 -13.22 3.82 18.67
CA TRP A 355 -12.57 4.55 19.76
C TRP A 355 -11.72 3.64 20.67
N ARG A 356 -12.28 2.51 21.09
CA ARG A 356 -11.57 1.49 21.89
C ARG A 356 -10.39 0.90 21.12
N GLY A 357 -10.56 0.64 19.82
CA GLY A 357 -9.50 0.16 18.95
C GLY A 357 -8.32 1.15 18.84
N GLN A 358 -8.61 2.45 18.80
CA GLN A 358 -7.59 3.50 18.83
C GLN A 358 -6.87 3.54 20.18
N GLN A 359 -7.54 3.30 21.30
CA GLN A 359 -6.87 3.14 22.61
C GLN A 359 -5.97 1.91 22.63
N ASP A 360 -6.44 0.78 22.09
CA ASP A 360 -5.66 -0.45 21.96
C ASP A 360 -4.42 -0.27 21.06
N MET A 361 -4.53 0.57 20.02
CA MET A 361 -3.41 0.99 19.17
C MET A 361 -2.35 1.78 19.96
N VAL A 362 -2.77 2.77 20.77
CA VAL A 362 -1.85 3.55 21.62
C VAL A 362 -1.11 2.66 22.61
N LEU A 363 -1.81 1.66 23.17
CA LEU A 363 -1.23 0.63 24.04
C LEU A 363 -0.35 -0.39 23.30
N GLY A 364 -0.27 -0.32 21.96
CA GLY A 364 0.56 -1.20 21.15
C GLY A 364 0.05 -2.63 21.05
N LYS A 365 -1.23 -2.92 21.32
CA LYS A 365 -1.75 -4.31 21.30
C LYS A 365 -1.64 -4.95 19.92
N HIS A 366 -1.78 -4.16 18.86
CA HIS A 366 -1.64 -4.60 17.47
C HIS A 366 -0.21 -5.03 17.12
N LYS A 367 0.82 -4.72 17.93
CA LYS A 367 2.19 -5.24 17.75
C LYS A 367 2.27 -6.78 17.78
N SER A 368 1.23 -7.44 18.29
CA SER A 368 1.09 -8.90 18.28
C SER A 368 0.52 -9.46 16.96
N LYS A 369 -0.06 -8.61 16.12
CA LYS A 369 -0.56 -9.00 14.79
C LYS A 369 0.62 -9.20 13.84
N PHE A 370 0.46 -10.15 12.91
CA PHE A 370 1.55 -10.63 12.06
C PHE A 370 2.29 -9.50 11.33
N SER A 371 1.56 -8.65 10.62
CA SER A 371 2.15 -7.65 9.75
C SER A 371 2.73 -6.50 10.56
N PHE A 372 2.00 -5.98 11.54
CA PHE A 372 2.50 -4.91 12.41
C PHE A 372 3.69 -5.34 13.27
N HIS A 373 3.76 -6.60 13.70
CA HIS A 373 4.93 -7.15 14.40
C HIS A 373 6.20 -7.04 13.54
N LEU A 374 6.13 -7.56 12.31
CA LEU A 374 7.26 -7.61 11.39
C LEU A 374 7.64 -6.21 10.89
N ALA A 375 6.66 -5.39 10.52
CA ALA A 375 6.88 -4.02 10.08
C ALA A 375 7.47 -3.14 11.20
N GLY A 376 6.98 -3.28 12.44
CA GLY A 376 7.53 -2.61 13.62
C GLY A 376 8.99 -3.00 13.85
N LYS A 377 9.29 -4.31 13.87
CA LYS A 377 10.65 -4.83 14.03
C LYS A 377 11.61 -4.36 12.92
N PHE A 378 11.12 -4.30 11.68
CA PHE A 378 11.89 -3.78 10.55
C PHE A 378 12.24 -2.31 10.74
N LEU A 379 11.25 -1.47 11.08
CA LEU A 379 11.46 -0.06 11.37
C LEU A 379 12.38 0.15 12.58
N ASP A 380 12.20 -0.64 13.64
CA ASP A 380 13.09 -0.62 14.81
C ASP A 380 14.54 -0.97 14.44
N GLY A 381 14.76 -1.81 13.42
CA GLY A 381 16.11 -2.16 12.95
C GLY A 381 16.80 -1.04 12.16
N VAL A 382 16.03 -0.13 11.58
CA VAL A 382 16.56 0.96 10.73
C VAL A 382 16.42 2.34 11.38
N LEU A 383 15.70 2.50 12.49
CA LEU A 383 15.65 3.72 13.30
C LEU A 383 16.72 3.75 14.39
#